data_AF-A0A533YFP9-F1
#
_entry.id   AF-A0A533YFP9-F1
#
_cell.length_a   1.000
_cell.length_b   1.000
_cell.length_c   1.000
_cell.angle_alpha   90.00
_cell.angle_beta   90.00
_cell.angle_gamma   90.00
#
_symmetry.space_group_name_H-M   'P 1'
#
loop_
_entity.id
_entity.type
_entity.pdbx_description
1 polymer ?
#
loop_
_entity_poly.entity_id
_entity_poly.type
_entity_poly.pdbx_seq_one_letter_code
_entity_poly.pdbx_strand_id
1 'polypeptide(L)'
;MIFTGAESGSEETLNLMNKGGTQSPETILDFARRIREFDIVPEFSFIFGSPDEEIDRQIDADISFIRKIKDVNPRSEIIFYVYAPVLLPGAKIFELARKYGFDYPKTLEEWLEPRWQH
;
A
#
# COMPACT_ATOMS: atom_id res chain seq x y z
N MET A 1 -17.49 -7.43 -9.90
CA MET A 1 -16.14 -7.22 -9.34
C MET A 1 -16.25 -6.22 -8.21
N ILE A 2 -15.48 -6.36 -7.13
CA ILE A 2 -15.46 -5.40 -6.01
C ILE A 2 -14.00 -5.04 -5.70
N PHE A 3 -13.69 -3.75 -5.74
CA PHE A 3 -12.39 -3.21 -5.33
C PHE A 3 -12.35 -3.02 -3.81
N THR A 4 -11.26 -3.47 -3.19
CA THR A 4 -11.00 -3.35 -1.75
C THR A 4 -9.56 -2.91 -1.56
N GLY A 5 -9.34 -1.75 -0.93
CA GLY A 5 -7.99 -1.37 -0.54
C GLY A 5 -7.50 -2.31 0.56
N ALA A 6 -6.51 -3.16 0.28
CA ALA A 6 -5.84 -4.00 1.28
C ALA A 6 -4.60 -3.28 1.84
N GLU A 7 -3.87 -2.58 0.98
CA GLU A 7 -2.69 -1.73 1.19
C GLU A 7 -1.45 -2.47 1.70
N SER A 8 -1.57 -3.30 2.72
CA SER A 8 -0.50 -4.15 3.24
C SER A 8 -1.07 -5.38 3.98
N GLY A 9 -0.30 -6.46 4.02
CA GLY A 9 -0.53 -7.62 4.90
C GLY A 9 0.05 -7.45 6.31
N SER A 10 0.67 -6.31 6.62
CA SER A 10 1.27 -6.00 7.92
C SER A 10 0.39 -5.02 8.71
N GLU A 11 0.02 -5.41 9.93
CA GLU A 11 -0.74 -4.55 10.85
C GLU A 11 0.04 -3.27 11.23
N GLU A 12 1.38 -3.36 11.31
CA GLU A 12 2.24 -2.21 11.58
C GLU A 12 2.18 -1.18 10.45
N THR A 13 2.25 -1.64 9.20
CA THR A 13 2.16 -0.78 8.01
C THR A 13 0.76 -0.18 7.88
N LEU A 14 -0.29 -0.95 8.16
CA LEU A 14 -1.67 -0.47 8.17
C LEU A 14 -1.89 0.63 9.23
N ASN A 15 -1.26 0.49 10.41
CA ASN A 15 -1.29 1.51 11.45
C ASN A 15 -0.50 2.77 11.05
N LEU A 16 0.65 2.62 10.40
CA LEU A 16 1.41 3.76 9.85
C LEU A 16 0.57 4.57 8.85
N MET A 17 -0.26 3.88 8.07
CA MET A 17 -1.18 4.49 7.09
C MET A 17 -2.45 5.10 7.72
N ASN A 18 -2.63 5.00 9.04
CA ASN A 18 -3.79 5.54 9.79
C ASN A 18 -5.15 5.08 9.24
N LYS A 19 -5.26 3.81 8.85
CA LYS A 19 -6.43 3.27 8.14
C LYS A 19 -7.62 2.90 9.04
N GLY A 20 -7.93 3.76 10.02
CA GLY A 20 -9.14 3.64 10.85
C GLY A 20 -9.22 2.40 11.75
N GLY A 21 -8.18 1.56 11.82
CA GLY A 21 -8.01 0.49 12.81
C GLY A 21 -8.93 -0.73 12.70
N THR A 22 -9.77 -0.83 11.67
CA THR A 22 -10.76 -1.93 11.53
C THR A 22 -10.38 -3.00 10.51
N GLN A 23 -9.29 -2.80 9.77
CA GLN A 23 -8.82 -3.74 8.76
C GLN A 23 -7.62 -4.53 9.27
N SER A 24 -7.72 -5.86 9.22
CA SER A 24 -6.64 -6.80 9.55
C SER A 24 -6.41 -7.80 8.40
N PRO A 25 -5.24 -8.47 8.35
CA PRO A 25 -4.98 -9.54 7.39
C PRO A 25 -6.06 -10.65 7.41
N GLU A 26 -6.53 -11.03 8.59
CA GLU A 26 -7.58 -12.05 8.77
C GLU A 26 -8.89 -11.60 8.14
N THR A 27 -9.26 -10.33 8.32
CA THR A 27 -10.48 -9.75 7.73
C THR A 27 -10.43 -9.79 6.20
N ILE A 28 -9.26 -9.55 5.60
CA ILE A 28 -9.05 -9.64 4.15
C ILE A 28 -9.20 -11.09 3.67
N LEU A 29 -8.60 -12.06 4.35
CA LEU A 29 -8.71 -13.48 4.00
C LEU A 29 -10.16 -13.97 4.13
N ASP A 30 -10.87 -13.57 5.19
CA ASP A 30 -12.27 -13.90 5.38
C ASP A 30 -13.16 -13.28 4.29
N PHE A 31 -12.88 -12.04 3.90
CA PHE A 31 -13.57 -11.40 2.79
C PHE A 31 -13.32 -12.15 1.47
N ALA A 32 -12.06 -12.46 1.14
CA ALA A 32 -11.69 -13.21 -0.06
C ALA A 32 -12.37 -14.59 -0.12
N ARG A 33 -12.50 -15.26 1.04
CA ARG A 33 -13.19 -16.55 1.18
C ARG A 33 -14.70 -16.40 0.96
N ARG A 34 -15.35 -15.45 1.64
CA ARG A 34 -16.82 -15.29 1.62
C ARG A 34 -17.33 -14.83 0.26
N ILE A 35 -16.64 -13.88 -0.36
CA ILE A 35 -17.09 -13.29 -1.63
C ILE A 35 -17.11 -14.31 -2.78
N ARG A 36 -16.30 -15.37 -2.67
CA ARG A 36 -16.29 -16.51 -3.58
C ARG A 36 -17.65 -17.20 -3.69
N GLU A 37 -18.43 -17.23 -2.61
CA GLU A 37 -19.77 -17.84 -2.57
C GLU A 37 -20.79 -17.09 -3.46
N PHE A 38 -20.49 -15.85 -3.81
CA PHE A 38 -21.39 -14.95 -4.57
C PHE A 38 -20.97 -14.77 -6.04
N ASP A 39 -19.99 -15.53 -6.53
CA ASP A 39 -19.44 -15.41 -7.89
C ASP A 39 -18.89 -14.00 -8.24
N ILE A 40 -18.52 -13.22 -7.22
CA ILE A 40 -17.92 -11.90 -7.38
C ILE A 40 -16.40 -12.03 -7.31
N VAL A 41 -15.71 -11.48 -8.30
CA VAL A 41 -14.24 -11.34 -8.29
C VAL A 41 -13.83 -10.20 -7.36
N PRO A 42 -13.10 -10.45 -6.25
CA PRO A 42 -12.52 -9.40 -5.45
C PRO A 42 -11.23 -8.89 -6.10
N GLU A 43 -10.97 -7.60 -5.96
CA GLU A 43 -9.75 -6.94 -6.39
C GLU A 43 -9.13 -6.23 -5.19
N PHE A 44 -7.87 -6.55 -4.88
CA PHE A 44 -7.14 -6.02 -3.73
C PHE A 44 -6.00 -5.11 -4.18
N SER A 45 -5.97 -3.85 -3.72
CA SER A 45 -4.81 -2.97 -3.93
C SER A 45 -3.78 -3.15 -2.81
N PHE A 46 -2.50 -3.08 -3.17
CA PHE A 46 -1.35 -3.03 -2.26
C PHE A 46 -0.46 -1.84 -2.60
N ILE A 47 0.20 -1.24 -1.61
CA ILE A 47 1.20 -0.18 -1.80
C ILE A 47 2.55 -0.71 -1.36
N PHE A 48 3.46 -0.88 -2.31
CA PHE A 48 4.83 -1.30 -2.05
C PHE A 48 5.77 -0.11 -1.94
N GLY A 49 6.84 -0.31 -1.17
CA GLY A 49 7.93 0.65 -1.07
C GLY A 49 7.62 1.88 -0.21
N SER A 50 6.71 1.73 0.75
CA SER A 50 6.49 2.76 1.76
C SER A 50 7.80 2.98 2.55
N PRO A 51 8.18 4.24 2.87
CA PRO A 51 9.45 4.53 3.51
C PRO A 51 9.59 3.86 4.88
N ASP A 52 10.54 2.93 4.99
CA ASP A 52 10.82 2.15 6.19
C ASP A 52 12.28 1.66 6.19
N GLU A 53 12.85 1.36 7.36
CA GLU A 53 14.22 0.82 7.47
C GLU A 53 14.30 -0.64 6.99
N GLU A 54 13.19 -1.38 7.04
CA GLU A 54 13.08 -2.79 6.61
C GLU A 54 12.20 -2.96 5.34
N ILE A 55 12.29 -2.03 4.39
CA ILE A 55 11.46 -2.00 3.18
C ILE A 55 11.41 -3.33 2.40
N ASP A 56 12.55 -3.99 2.18
CA ASP A 56 12.61 -5.26 1.45
C ASP A 56 11.84 -6.37 2.20
N ARG A 57 11.95 -6.40 3.52
CA ARG A 57 11.24 -7.34 4.38
C ARG A 57 9.73 -7.11 4.32
N GLN A 58 9.29 -5.86 4.30
CA GLN A 58 7.86 -5.53 4.16
C GLN A 58 7.33 -5.99 2.79
N ILE A 59 8.07 -5.74 1.70
CA ILE A 59 7.71 -6.20 0.36
C ILE A 59 7.55 -7.73 0.32
N ASP A 60 8.52 -8.47 0.88
CA ASP A 60 8.47 -9.93 0.94
C ASP A 60 7.26 -10.45 1.76
N ALA A 61 6.94 -9.77 2.86
CA ALA A 61 5.78 -10.09 3.69
C ALA A 61 4.46 -9.87 2.94
N ASP A 62 4.33 -8.75 2.23
CA ASP A 62 3.16 -8.43 1.42
C ASP A 62 2.98 -9.40 0.25
N ILE A 63 4.06 -9.75 -0.46
CA ILE A 63 4.03 -10.77 -1.52
C ILE A 63 3.60 -12.13 -0.96
N SER A 64 4.10 -12.50 0.22
CA SER A 64 3.73 -13.75 0.89
C SER A 64 2.24 -13.74 1.30
N PHE A 65 1.72 -12.60 1.71
CA PHE A 65 0.30 -12.45 2.04
C PHE A 65 -0.60 -12.50 0.81
N ILE A 66 -0.19 -11.86 -0.30
CA ILE A 66 -0.87 -11.96 -1.59
C ILE A 66 -0.99 -13.42 -2.05
N ARG A 67 0.07 -14.23 -1.88
CA ARG A 67 0.03 -15.67 -2.17
C ARG A 67 -1.05 -16.38 -1.34
N LYS A 68 -1.14 -16.09 -0.04
CA LYS A 68 -2.22 -16.65 0.82
C LYS A 68 -3.62 -16.24 0.34
N ILE A 69 -3.81 -14.99 -0.10
CA ILE A 69 -5.09 -14.55 -0.68
C ILE A 69 -5.43 -15.38 -1.92
N LYS A 70 -4.45 -15.57 -2.83
CA LYS A 70 -4.62 -16.37 -4.05
C LYS A 70 -4.91 -17.84 -3.73
N ASP A 71 -4.32 -18.41 -2.67
CA ASP A 71 -4.64 -19.76 -2.22
C ASP A 71 -6.10 -19.89 -1.74
N VAL A 72 -6.59 -18.88 -1.02
CA VAL A 72 -7.99 -18.82 -0.52
C VAL A 72 -8.99 -18.61 -1.66
N ASN A 73 -8.70 -17.67 -2.56
CA ASN A 73 -9.52 -17.37 -3.72
C ASN A 73 -8.64 -17.05 -4.94
N PRO A 74 -8.39 -18.04 -5.83
CA PRO A 74 -7.54 -17.87 -7.01
C PRO A 74 -8.03 -16.84 -8.02
N ARG A 75 -9.32 -16.50 -7.98
CA ARG A 75 -9.92 -15.47 -8.84
C ARG A 75 -9.68 -14.05 -8.34
N SER A 76 -9.12 -13.87 -7.14
CA SER A 76 -8.83 -12.53 -6.61
C SER A 76 -7.85 -11.81 -7.52
N GLU A 77 -8.17 -10.61 -7.98
CA GLU A 77 -7.23 -9.77 -8.71
C GLU A 77 -6.40 -8.92 -7.74
N ILE A 78 -5.16 -8.63 -8.14
CA ILE A 78 -4.22 -7.88 -7.30
C ILE A 78 -3.76 -6.67 -8.11
N ILE A 79 -4.04 -5.49 -7.58
CA ILE A 79 -3.49 -4.24 -8.07
C ILE A 79 -2.35 -3.87 -7.14
N PHE A 80 -1.23 -3.42 -7.70
CA PHE A 80 -0.15 -2.87 -6.91
C PHE A 80 0.17 -1.44 -7.34
N TYR A 81 0.46 -0.63 -6.35
CA TYR A 81 0.99 0.71 -6.49
C TYR A 81 2.38 0.74 -5.86
N VAL A 82 3.25 1.59 -6.40
CA VAL A 82 4.47 1.98 -5.71
C VAL A 82 4.15 3.24 -4.93
N TYR A 83 4.61 3.30 -3.68
CA TYR A 83 4.45 4.47 -2.86
C TYR A 83 5.03 5.69 -3.57
N ALA A 84 4.16 6.64 -3.88
CA ALA A 84 4.53 7.99 -4.25
C ALA A 84 4.29 8.85 -3.01
N PRO A 85 5.31 9.56 -2.51
CA PRO A 85 5.10 10.55 -1.46
C PRO A 85 3.95 11.48 -1.85
N VAL A 86 3.16 11.87 -0.87
CA VAL A 86 2.13 12.89 -1.01
C VAL A 86 2.50 13.99 -0.04
N LEU A 87 2.44 15.25 -0.49
CA LEU A 87 2.70 16.40 0.37
C LEU A 87 1.57 16.54 1.40
N LEU A 88 1.72 15.85 2.52
CA LEU A 88 0.80 15.88 3.65
C LEU A 88 1.56 16.35 4.90
N PRO A 89 1.57 17.66 5.19
CA PRO A 89 2.29 18.21 6.33
C PRO A 89 1.90 17.51 7.65
N GLY A 90 2.90 17.07 8.42
CA GLY A 90 2.70 16.38 9.69
C GLY A 90 2.43 14.88 9.58
N ALA A 91 2.33 14.30 8.36
CA ALA A 91 2.25 12.86 8.21
C ALA A 91 3.61 12.20 8.48
N LYS A 92 3.65 11.23 9.40
CA LYS A 92 4.86 10.49 9.76
C LYS A 92 5.55 9.86 8.53
N ILE A 93 4.77 9.33 7.60
CA ILE A 93 5.27 8.71 6.37
C ILE A 93 5.97 9.72 5.44
N PHE A 94 5.49 10.98 5.41
CA PHE A 94 6.13 12.04 4.64
C PHE A 94 7.45 12.46 5.28
N GLU A 95 7.51 12.60 6.61
CA GLU A 95 8.77 12.88 7.31
C GLU A 95 9.81 11.75 7.12
N LEU A 96 9.38 10.49 7.08
CA LEU A 96 10.25 9.37 6.72
C LEU A 96 10.75 9.47 5.29
N ALA A 97 9.89 9.79 4.31
CA ALA A 97 10.32 10.04 2.94
C ALA A 97 11.41 11.12 2.86
N ARG A 98 11.27 12.20 3.64
CA ARG A 98 12.29 13.26 3.77
C ARG A 98 13.60 12.77 4.37
N LYS A 99 13.55 11.92 5.40
CA LYS A 99 14.75 11.26 5.97
C LYS A 99 15.50 10.44 4.92
N TYR A 100 14.79 9.82 3.99
CA TYR A 100 15.37 9.05 2.88
C TYR A 100 15.76 9.89 1.65
N GLY A 101 15.68 11.22 1.74
CA GLY A 101 16.20 12.14 0.72
C GLY A 101 15.16 12.70 -0.26
N PHE A 102 13.87 12.42 -0.06
CA PHE A 102 12.81 13.02 -0.87
C PHE A 102 12.35 14.36 -0.27
N ASP A 103 12.35 15.45 -1.04
CA ASP A 103 11.68 16.71 -0.63
C ASP A 103 11.00 17.32 -1.85
N TYR A 104 9.84 17.94 -1.65
CA TYR A 104 9.15 18.65 -2.73
C TYR A 104 9.78 20.03 -2.99
N PRO A 105 9.67 20.55 -4.22
CA PRO A 105 9.98 21.94 -4.52
C PRO A 105 9.18 22.90 -3.64
N LYS A 106 9.83 23.95 -3.15
CA LYS A 106 9.27 24.99 -2.27
C LYS A 106 8.94 26.28 -3.01
N THR A 107 9.47 26.45 -4.22
CA THR A 107 9.26 27.62 -5.09
C THR A 107 8.81 27.18 -6.48
N LEU A 108 8.23 28.10 -7.26
CA LEU A 108 7.81 27.81 -8.63
C LEU A 108 9.01 27.47 -9.53
N GLU A 109 10.15 28.12 -9.29
CA GLU A 109 11.39 27.92 -10.04
C GLU A 109 11.98 26.53 -9.81
N GLU A 110 11.91 26.00 -8.58
CA GLU A 110 12.39 24.65 -8.26
C GLU A 110 11.58 23.56 -8.99
N TRP A 111 10.29 23.80 -9.30
CA TRP A 111 9.50 22.90 -10.14
C TRP A 111 9.98 22.82 -11.58
N LEU A 112 10.77 23.80 -12.04
CA LEU A 112 11.35 23.81 -13.38
C LEU A 112 12.67 23.05 -13.46
N GLU A 113 13.20 22.51 -12.35
CA GLU A 113 14.44 21.75 -12.38
C GLU A 113 14.30 20.44 -13.18
N PRO A 114 15.35 19.96 -13.88
CA PRO A 114 15.28 18.79 -14.77
C PRO A 114 14.71 17.52 -14.12
N ARG A 115 14.92 17.32 -12.81
CA ARG A 115 14.41 16.16 -12.06
C ARG A 115 12.88 16.10 -11.96
N TRP A 116 12.17 17.19 -12.27
CA TRP A 116 10.71 17.29 -12.19
C TRP A 116 10.03 17.41 -13.56
N GLN A 117 10.80 17.38 -14.66
CA GLN A 117 10.27 17.64 -16.01
C GLN A 117 9.76 16.39 -16.76
N HIS A 118 9.94 15.17 -16.23
CA HIS A 118 9.58 13.91 -16.90
C HIS A 118 9.03 12.86 -15.95
#